data_AF-D7E6V3-F1
#
_entry.id   AF-D7E6V3-F1
#
_cell.length_a   1.000
_cell.length_b   1.000
_cell.length_c   1.000
_cell.angle_alpha   90.00
_cell.angle_beta   90.00
_cell.angle_gamma   90.00
#
_symmetry.space_group_name_H-M   'P 1'
#
loop_
_entity.id
_entity.type
_entity.pdbx_description
1 polymer ?
#
loop_
_entity_poly.entity_id
_entity_poly.type
_entity_poly.pdbx_seq_one_letter_code
_entity_poly.pdbx_strand_id
1 'polypeptide(L)'
;MQKPINYITVLVEKTPEYELRFRIKKDYLEQNNIEFSHTSKVLNEIDDEYLMLDSHRQGVWIPKEIIECEKVMIDKKLDADGNTLK
;
A
#
# COMPACT_ATOMS: atom_id res chain seq x y z
N MET A 1 -21.51 12.91 11.41
CA MET A 1 -21.31 11.95 10.30
C MET A 1 -19.87 11.50 10.33
N GLN A 2 -19.58 10.22 10.62
CA GLN A 2 -18.22 9.69 10.46
C GLN A 2 -17.93 9.64 8.96
N LYS A 3 -16.98 10.45 8.48
CA LYS A 3 -16.46 10.28 7.12
C LYS A 3 -15.82 8.88 7.05
N PRO A 4 -16.08 8.08 6.00
CA PRO A 4 -15.34 6.84 5.82
C PRO A 4 -13.84 7.18 5.76
N ILE A 5 -13.05 6.59 6.66
CA ILE A 5 -11.59 6.81 6.65
C ILE A 5 -11.08 6.18 5.37
N ASN A 6 -10.73 7.03 4.41
CA ASN A 6 -10.41 6.66 3.07
C ASN A 6 -8.88 6.58 2.97
N TYR A 7 -8.33 5.38 2.77
CA TYR A 7 -6.89 5.16 2.68
C TYR A 7 -6.49 5.00 1.21
N ILE A 8 -5.26 5.36 0.89
CA ILE A 8 -4.54 4.88 -0.29
C ILE A 8 -3.60 3.76 0.15
N THR A 9 -3.55 2.71 -0.65
CA THR A 9 -2.72 1.54 -0.41
C THR A 9 -1.54 1.55 -1.37
N VAL A 10 -0.33 1.52 -0.84
CA VAL A 10 0.92 1.37 -1.59
C VAL A 10 1.46 -0.04 -1.33
N LEU A 11 1.72 -0.79 -2.40
CA LEU A 11 2.33 -2.11 -2.29
C LEU A 11 3.83 -1.94 -2.01
N VAL A 12 4.30 -2.52 -0.90
CA VAL A 12 5.71 -2.46 -0.48
C VAL A 12 6.44 -3.68 -0.99
N GLU A 13 5.88 -4.85 -0.69
CA GLU A 13 6.46 -6.14 -1.03
C GLU A 13 5.36 -7.12 -1.43
N LYS A 14 5.65 -7.95 -2.42
CA LYS A 14 4.78 -9.06 -2.81
C LYS A 14 5.61 -10.33 -2.96
N THR A 15 5.28 -11.31 -2.14
CA THR A 15 5.78 -12.68 -2.25
C THR A 15 4.63 -13.60 -2.67
N PRO A 16 4.88 -14.87 -3.02
CA PRO A 16 3.82 -15.83 -3.25
C PRO A 16 2.98 -16.15 -2.01
N GLU A 17 3.48 -15.87 -0.80
CA GLU A 17 2.84 -16.20 0.48
C GLU A 17 2.09 -15.00 1.09
N TYR A 18 2.53 -13.77 0.82
CA TYR A 18 1.93 -12.57 1.40
C TYR A 18 2.21 -11.30 0.58
N GLU A 19 1.39 -10.29 0.83
CA GLU A 19 1.64 -8.90 0.42
C GLU A 19 1.85 -8.02 1.65
N LEU A 20 2.89 -7.19 1.62
CA LEU A 20 3.11 -6.11 2.58
C LEU A 20 2.63 -4.81 1.96
N ARG A 21 1.69 -4.14 2.62
CA ARG A 21 1.02 -2.94 2.12
C ARG A 21 1.13 -1.82 3.15
N PHE A 22 1.39 -0.62 2.65
CA PHE A 22 1.26 0.61 3.44
C PHE A 22 -0.07 1.27 3.12
N ARG A 23 -0.79 1.64 4.17
CA ARG A 23 -2.05 2.36 4.10
C ARG A 23 -1.85 3.75 4.65
N ILE A 24 -2.09 4.74 3.80
CA ILE A 24 -1.88 6.16 4.11
C ILE A 24 -3.21 6.88 4.01
N LYS A 25 -3.53 7.73 4.98
CA LYS A 25 -4.80 8.48 5.01
C LYS A 25 -4.86 9.46 3.84
N LYS A 26 -5.95 9.46 3.08
CA LYS A 26 -6.16 10.41 1.96
C LYS A 26 -6.10 11.86 2.41
N ASP A 27 -6.67 12.18 3.56
CA ASP A 27 -6.65 13.54 4.10
C ASP A 27 -5.22 14.11 4.22
N TYR A 28 -4.25 13.29 4.65
CA TYR A 28 -2.84 13.70 4.71
C TYR A 28 -2.28 13.94 3.30
N LEU A 29 -2.56 13.04 2.36
CA LEU A 29 -2.08 13.13 0.99
C LEU A 29 -2.62 14.38 0.28
N GLU A 30 -3.91 14.65 0.42
CA GLU A 30 -4.57 15.84 -0.14
C GLU A 30 -4.02 17.14 0.46
N GLN A 31 -3.80 17.20 1.78
CA GLN A 31 -3.24 18.37 2.46
C GLN A 31 -1.81 18.69 2.01
N ASN A 32 -1.04 17.67 1.62
CA ASN A 32 0.35 17.81 1.19
C ASN A 32 0.51 17.78 -0.34
N ASN A 33 -0.60 17.75 -1.10
CA ASN A 33 -0.61 17.64 -2.55
C ASN A 33 0.23 16.45 -3.08
N ILE A 34 0.13 15.32 -2.40
CA ILE A 34 0.78 14.05 -2.74
C ILE A 34 -0.27 13.14 -3.37
N GLU A 35 0.05 12.55 -4.52
CA GLU A 35 -0.81 11.57 -5.16
C GLU A 35 -0.03 10.27 -5.37
N PHE A 36 -0.57 9.13 -4.95
CA PHE A 36 0.02 7.82 -5.21
C PHE A 36 -0.80 7.07 -6.26
N SER A 37 -0.11 6.28 -7.09
CA SER A 37 -0.72 5.42 -8.09
C SER A 37 -0.29 3.97 -7.91
N HIS A 38 -0.77 3.06 -8.76
CA HIS A 38 -0.34 1.66 -8.75
C HIS A 38 1.16 1.47 -9.06
N THR A 39 1.84 2.50 -9.59
CA THR A 39 3.29 2.46 -9.83
C THR A 39 4.11 3.00 -8.67
N SER A 40 3.46 3.53 -7.63
CA SER A 40 4.12 4.04 -6.44
C SER A 40 4.82 2.92 -5.68
N LYS A 41 6.01 3.24 -5.18
CA LYS A 41 6.90 2.28 -4.51
C LYS A 41 7.60 2.97 -3.36
N VAL A 42 7.92 2.18 -2.34
CA VAL A 42 8.87 2.59 -1.30
C VAL A 42 10.27 2.48 -1.90
N LEU A 43 11.03 3.56 -1.84
CA LEU A 43 12.39 3.66 -2.37
C LEU A 43 13.43 3.47 -1.29
N ASN A 44 13.19 4.03 -0.10
CA ASN A 44 14.12 3.98 1.02
C ASN A 44 13.39 4.18 2.35
N GLU A 45 14.07 3.85 3.44
CA GLU A 45 13.66 4.10 4.82
C GLU A 45 14.82 4.79 5.54
N ILE A 46 14.58 5.95 6.15
CA ILE A 46 15.56 6.67 6.96
C ILE A 46 14.86 7.12 8.24
N ASP A 47 15.44 6.78 9.38
CA ASP A 47 14.94 7.12 10.71
C ASP A 47 13.44 6.84 10.86
N ASP A 48 12.62 7.88 10.97
CA ASP A 48 11.18 7.79 11.20
C ASP A 48 10.33 8.08 9.93
N GLU A 49 10.92 8.00 8.75
CA GLU A 49 10.25 8.29 7.48
C GLU A 49 10.54 7.25 6.39
N TYR A 50 9.61 7.14 5.44
CA TYR A 50 9.79 6.39 4.20
C TYR A 50 9.86 7.34 3.01
N LEU A 51 10.86 7.16 2.15
CA LEU A 51 10.88 7.80 0.84
C LEU A 51 10.03 6.97 -0.11
N MET A 52 8.99 7.57 -0.68
CA MET A 52 8.11 6.93 -1.64
C MET A 52 8.12 7.67 -2.97
N LEU A 53 7.90 6.94 -4.06
CA LEU A 53 7.70 7.51 -5.37
C LEU A 53 6.20 7.79 -5.60
N ASP A 54 5.86 9.05 -5.80
CA ASP A 54 4.48 9.49 -6.08
C ASP A 54 4.04 9.18 -7.54
N SER A 55 2.81 9.57 -7.91
CA SER A 55 2.25 9.39 -9.26
C SER A 55 3.02 10.16 -10.33
N HIS A 56 3.67 11.26 -9.95
CA HIS A 56 4.47 12.13 -10.80
C HIS A 56 5.95 11.77 -10.86
N ARG A 57 6.34 10.63 -10.24
CA ARG A 57 7.73 10.17 -10.12
C ARG A 57 8.62 11.10 -9.30
N GLN A 58 8.03 11.82 -8.36
CA GLN A 58 8.74 12.61 -7.35
C GLN A 58 8.95 11.77 -6.09
N GLY A 59 10.11 11.95 -5.46
CA GLY A 59 10.41 11.35 -4.16
C GLY A 59 9.75 12.18 -3.06
N VAL A 60 8.84 11.57 -2.30
CA VAL A 60 8.14 12.19 -1.17
C VAL A 60 8.47 11.45 0.11
N TRP A 61 8.80 12.19 1.16
CA TRP A 61 9.00 11.63 2.50
C TRP A 61 7.67 11.54 3.23
N ILE A 62 7.36 10.35 3.74
CA ILE A 62 6.12 10.04 4.43
C ILE A 62 6.48 9.56 5.85
N PRO A 63 6.05 10.27 6.90
CA PRO A 63 6.31 9.88 8.28
C PRO A 63 5.72 8.50 8.62
N LYS A 64 6.45 7.70 9.40
CA LYS A 64 5.99 6.38 9.85
C LYS A 64 4.69 6.44 10.65
N GLU A 65 4.51 7.51 11.44
CA GLU A 65 3.33 7.70 12.30
C GLU A 65 2.00 7.80 11.53
N ILE A 66 2.05 8.17 10.25
CA ILE A 66 0.85 8.28 9.40
C ILE A 66 0.60 7.02 8.55
N ILE A 67 1.51 6.05 8.59
CA ILE A 67 1.44 4.82 7.81
C ILE A 67 0.91 3.69 8.69
N GLU A 68 -0.17 3.07 8.23
CA GLU A 68 -0.61 1.79 8.75
C GLU A 68 -0.01 0.66 7.90
N CYS A 69 0.74 -0.25 8.53
CA CYS A 69 1.30 -1.40 7.85
C CYS A 69 0.35 -2.61 7.94
N GLU A 70 0.01 -3.17 6.79
CA GLU A 70 -0.88 -4.33 6.67
C GLU A 70 -0.14 -5.48 5.95
N LYS A 71 -0.06 -6.64 6.61
CA LYS A 71 0.44 -7.88 6.00
C LYS A 71 -0.74 -8.77 5.65
N VAL A 72 -0.97 -8.99 4.36
CA VAL A 72 -2.08 -9.80 3.83
C VAL A 72 -1.53 -11.15 3.38
N MET A 73 -2.00 -12.24 4.00
CA MET A 73 -1.63 -13.60 3.58
C MET A 73 -2.33 -13.97 2.26
N ILE A 74 -1.59 -14.54 1.32
CA ILE A 74 -2.13 -15.04 0.06
C ILE A 74 -2.49 -16.52 0.26
N ASP A 75 -3.78 -16.81 0.40
CA ASP A 75 -4.26 -18.19 0.45
C ASP A 75 -4.24 -18.82 -0.94
N LYS A 76 -3.30 -19.75 -1.19
CA LYS A 76 -3.18 -20.54 -2.43
C LYS A 76 -4.28 -21.62 -2.58
N LYS A 77 -5.33 -21.61 -1.76
CA LYS A 77 -6.31 -22.71 -1.66
C LYS A 77 -7.60 -22.53 -2.48
N LEU A 78 -7.72 -21.50 -3.32
CA LEU A 78 -8.94 -21.25 -4.09
C LEU A 78 -8.89 -21.60 -5.59
N ASP A 79 -7.74 -22.04 -6.11
CA ASP A 79 -7.61 -22.41 -7.54
C ASP A 79 -7.65 -23.93 -7.81
N ALA A 80 -7.88 -24.74 -6.78
CA ALA A 80 -7.90 -26.20 -6.89
C ALA A 80 -9.20 -26.81 -6.37
N ASP A 81 -10.35 -26.37 -6.90
CA ASP A 81 -11.54 -27.24 -6.99
C ASP A 81 -12.56 -26.68 -7.99
N GLY A 82 -12.84 -27.46 -9.04
CA GLY A 82 -14.01 -27.20 -9.88
C GLY A 82 -13.98 -27.72 -11.32
N ASN A 83 -12.84 -28.12 -11.89
CA ASN A 83 -12.84 -28.81 -13.20
C ASN A 83 -12.76 -30.32 -13.00
N THR A 84 -13.80 -30.90 -12.39
CA THR A 84 -14.10 -32.32 -12.57
C THR A 84 -15.25 -32.42 -13.55
N LEU A 85 -14.91 -32.38 -14.84
CA LEU A 85 -15.72 -32.98 -15.89
C LEU A 85 -15.84 -34.48 -15.59
N LYS A 86 -17.05 -34.93 -15.29
CA LYS A 86 -17.52 -36.29 -15.57
C LYS A 86 -18.96 -36.23 -16.04
#